data_AF-A0A9E3Y0C9-F1
#
_entry.id   AF-A0A9E3Y0C9-F1
#
_cell.length_a   1.000
_cell.length_b   1.000
_cell.length_c   1.000
_cell.angle_alpha   90.00
_cell.angle_beta   90.00
_cell.angle_gamma   90.00
#
_symmetry.space_group_name_H-M   'P 1'
#
loop_
_entity.id
_entity.type
_entity.pdbx_description
1 polymer ?
#
loop_
_entity_poly.entity_id
_entity_poly.type
_entity_poly.pdbx_seq_one_letter_code
_entity_poly.pdbx_strand_id
1 'polypeptide(L)' 'RFRRVNTLFNARLAEVADWSAPSPCEGWVARDVVRHLVDWVPGFFGGAGVPLTTGPSVDDDPAGAWRTLGD' A
#
# COMPACT_ATOMS: atom_id res chain seq x y z
N ARG A 1 15.93 -5.42 5.96
CA ARG A 1 15.69 -4.21 5.12
C ARG A 1 14.20 -3.98 4.89
N PHE A 2 13.45 -4.94 4.37
CA PHE A 2 12.00 -4.83 4.09
C PHE A 2 11.17 -4.33 5.28
N ARG A 3 11.31 -4.93 6.47
CA ARG A 3 10.61 -4.48 7.69
C ARG A 3 10.77 -2.98 7.99
N ARG A 4 11.97 -2.43 7.81
CA ARG A 4 12.24 -0.99 8.04
C ARG A 4 11.46 -0.13 7.05
N VAL A 5 11.43 -0.52 5.77
CA VAL A 5 10.68 0.19 4.73
C VAL A 5 9.18 0.12 5.04
N ASN A 6 8.67 -1.06 5.42
CA ASN A 6 7.27 -1.22 5.79
C ASN A 6 6.86 -0.36 7.00
N THR A 7 7.68 -0.33 8.06
CA THR A 7 7.44 0.53 9.23
C THR A 7 7.34 2.01 8.85
N LEU A 8 8.28 2.50 8.02
CA LEU A 8 8.26 3.89 7.60
C LEU A 8 7.05 4.21 6.71
N PHE A 9 6.68 3.29 5.81
CA PHE A 9 5.50 3.47 4.98
C PHE A 9 4.22 3.49 5.81
N ASN A 10 4.07 2.58 6.78
CA ASN A 10 2.95 2.59 7.74
C ASN A 10 2.83 3.91 8.51
N ALA A 11 3.96 4.50 8.93
CA ALA A 11 3.96 5.80 9.57
C ALA A 11 3.43 6.90 8.63
N ARG A 12 3.79 6.88 7.34
CA ARG A 12 3.27 7.84 6.35
C ARG A 12 1.79 7.64 6.07
N LEU A 13 1.31 6.41 5.95
CA LEU A 13 -0.12 6.13 5.75
C LEU A 13 -0.97 6.69 6.90
N ALA A 14 -0.44 6.71 8.13
CA ALA A 14 -1.13 7.27 9.30
C ALA A 14 -1.21 8.82 9.29
N GLU A 15 -0.34 9.48 8.50
CA GLU A 15 -0.31 10.95 8.36
C GLU A 15 -1.18 11.46 7.19
N VAL A 16 -1.69 10.57 6.32
CA VAL A 16 -2.50 10.98 5.17
C VAL A 16 -3.90 11.39 5.62
N ALA A 17 -4.16 12.69 5.58
CA ALA A 17 -5.49 13.26 5.86
C ALA A 17 -6.39 13.31 4.61
N ASP A 18 -5.80 13.42 3.42
CA ASP A 18 -6.51 13.51 2.15
C ASP A 18 -5.93 12.53 1.11
N TRP A 19 -6.70 11.49 0.81
CA TRP A 19 -6.33 10.45 -0.16
C TRP A 19 -6.47 10.89 -1.63
N SER A 20 -7.12 12.02 -1.87
CA SER A 20 -7.24 12.66 -3.19
C SER A 20 -6.16 13.71 -3.46
N ALA A 21 -5.30 14.01 -2.47
CA ALA A 21 -4.19 14.94 -2.65
C ALA A 21 -3.19 14.41 -3.71
N PRO A 22 -2.62 15.28 -4.56
CA PRO A 22 -1.61 14.88 -5.54
C PRO A 22 -0.41 14.19 -4.88
N SER A 23 0.08 13.13 -5.53
CA SER A 23 1.31 12.46 -5.15
C SER A 23 2.50 12.97 -5.98
N PRO A 24 3.75 12.63 -5.62
CA PRO A 24 4.91 12.88 -6.46
C PRO A 24 4.90 12.11 -7.80
N CYS A 25 4.09 11.05 -7.91
CA CYS A 25 3.88 10.35 -9.17
C CYS A 25 2.93 11.18 -10.05
N GLU A 26 3.40 11.62 -11.21
CA GLU A 26 2.63 12.49 -12.10
C GLU A 26 1.27 11.88 -12.46
N GLY A 27 0.21 12.67 -12.28
CA GLY A 27 -1.17 12.25 -12.56
C GLY A 27 -1.81 11.36 -11.50
N TRP A 28 -1.10 11.02 -10.41
CA TRP A 28 -1.61 10.15 -9.35
C TRP A 28 -1.97 10.95 -8.10
N VAL A 29 -3.02 10.52 -7.42
CA VAL A 29 -3.31 10.95 -6.05
C VAL A 29 -2.69 9.99 -5.03
N ALA A 30 -2.67 10.37 -3.75
CA ALA A 30 -2.12 9.54 -2.68
C ALA A 30 -2.70 8.11 -2.65
N ARG A 31 -4.00 7.97 -2.94
CA ARG A 31 -4.67 6.66 -3.03
C ARG A 31 -4.09 5.77 -4.13
N ASP A 32 -3.73 6.34 -5.28
CA ASP A 32 -3.25 5.56 -6.43
C ASP A 32 -1.89 4.92 -6.14
N VAL A 33 -1.04 5.59 -5.36
CA VAL A 33 0.22 5.01 -4.89
C VAL A 33 -0.03 3.74 -4.10
N VAL A 34 -0.99 3.77 -3.18
CA VAL A 34 -1.35 2.60 -2.36
C VAL A 34 -2.01 1.53 -3.22
N ARG A 35 -2.93 1.90 -4.12
CA ARG A 35 -3.57 0.97 -5.06
C ARG A 35 -2.53 0.19 -5.86
N HIS A 36 -1.59 0.91 -6.47
CA HIS A 36 -0.51 0.28 -7.23
C HIS A 36 0.29 -0.71 -6.39
N LEU A 37 0.64 -0.34 -5.16
CA LEU A 37 1.43 -1.19 -4.28
C LEU A 37 0.65 -2.44 -3.85
N VAL A 38 -0.63 -2.32 -3.49
CA VAL A 38 -1.40 -3.49 -3.05
C VAL A 38 -1.78 -4.43 -4.18
N ASP A 39 -1.84 -3.94 -5.42
CA ASP A 39 -2.05 -4.77 -6.60
C ASP A 39 -0.74 -5.49 -7.02
N TRP A 40 0.40 -4.80 -6.95
CA TRP A 40 1.69 -5.33 -7.43
C TRP A 40 2.38 -6.28 -6.43
N VAL A 41 2.39 -5.94 -5.14
CA VAL A 41 3.16 -6.65 -4.10
C VAL A 41 2.74 -8.13 -3.96
N PRO A 42 1.45 -8.49 -3.89
CA PRO A 42 1.03 -9.89 -3.81
C PRO A 42 1.52 -10.73 -5.00
N GLY A 43 1.44 -10.19 -6.22
CA GLY A 43 1.91 -10.88 -7.42
C GLY A 43 3.43 -11.07 -7.41
N PHE A 44 4.17 -10.05 -7.00
CA PHE A 44 5.62 -10.09 -6.91
C PHE A 44 6.12 -11.17 -5.92
N PHE A 45 5.52 -11.24 -4.73
CA PHE A 45 5.90 -12.24 -3.73
C PHE A 45 5.31 -13.63 -4.00
N GLY A 46 4.10 -13.69 -4.57
CA GLY A 46 3.48 -14.95 -4.99
C GLY A 46 4.31 -15.68 -6.04
N GLY A 47 4.94 -14.96 -6.97
CA GLY A 47 5.89 -15.53 -7.93
C GLY A 47 7.15 -16.14 -7.28
N ALA A 48 7.47 -15.75 -6.05
CA ALA A 48 8.55 -16.29 -5.24
C ALA A 48 8.08 -17.36 -4.22
N GLY A 49 6.81 -17.79 -4.27
CA GLY A 49 6.25 -18.77 -3.35
C GLY A 49 5.86 -18.23 -1.98
N VAL A 50 5.77 -16.91 -1.82
CA VAL A 50 5.35 -16.25 -0.57
C VAL A 50 3.95 -15.64 -0.77
N PRO A 51 2.87 -16.37 -0.43
CA PRO A 51 1.53 -15.82 -0.56
C PRO A 51 1.31 -14.71 0.48
N LEU A 52 0.63 -13.64 0.08
CA LEU A 52 0.23 -12.54 0.96
C LEU A 52 -1.29 -12.44 1.03
N THR A 53 -1.81 -12.08 2.20
CA THR A 53 -3.24 -11.88 2.42
C THR A 53 -3.67 -10.52 1.91
N THR A 54 -4.67 -10.47 1.04
CA THR A 54 -5.22 -9.19 0.54
C THR A 54 -6.26 -8.63 1.53
N GLY A 55 -6.22 -7.32 1.75
CA GLY A 55 -7.11 -6.60 2.65
C GLY A 55 -8.39 -6.07 2.00
N PRO A 56 -9.06 -5.08 2.63
CA PRO A 56 -10.24 -4.41 2.05
C PRO A 56 -9.91 -3.67 0.76
N SER A 57 -10.95 -3.18 0.07
CA SER A 57 -10.76 -2.29 -1.08
C SER A 57 -9.98 -1.04 -0.68
N VAL A 58 -9.04 -0.62 -1.53
CA VAL A 58 -8.29 0.64 -1.38
C VAL A 58 -9.20 1.86 -1.48
N ASP A 59 -10.34 1.75 -2.14
CA ASP A 59 -11.31 2.84 -2.21
C ASP A 59 -11.99 3.08 -0.86
N ASP A 60 -12.17 2.03 -0.07
CA ASP A 60 -12.80 2.08 1.25
C ASP A 60 -11.79 2.38 2.37
N ASP A 61 -10.67 1.65 2.40
CA ASP A 61 -9.60 1.84 3.40
C ASP A 61 -8.20 1.60 2.78
N PRO A 62 -7.58 2.65 2.21
CA PRO A 62 -6.24 2.55 1.63
C PRO A 62 -5.21 2.04 2.64
N ALA A 63 -5.24 2.56 3.87
CA ALA A 63 -4.24 2.23 4.86
C ALA A 63 -4.41 0.79 5.38
N GLY A 64 -5.66 0.36 5.58
CA GLY A 64 -5.99 -1.03 5.92
C GLY A 64 -5.59 -2.01 4.83
N ALA A 65 -5.86 -1.68 3.56
CA ALA A 65 -5.48 -2.51 2.42
C ALA A 65 -3.97 -2.82 2.40
N TRP A 66 -3.12 -1.84 2.67
CA TRP A 66 -1.68 -2.05 2.80
C TRP A 66 -1.28 -2.84 4.05
N ARG A 67 -1.86 -2.52 5.22
CA ARG A 67 -1.47 -3.17 6.49
C ARG A 67 -1.71 -4.67 6.45
N THR A 68 -2.81 -5.13 5.86
CA THR A 68 -3.12 -6.56 5.74
C THR A 68 -2.09 -7.35 4.93
N LEU A 69 -1.38 -6.71 3.99
CA LEU A 69 -0.31 -7.37 3.24
C LEU A 69 0.92 -7.69 4.10
N GLY A 70 1.12 -6.94 5.19
CA GLY A 70 2.28 -7.04 6.06
C GLY A 70 2.07 -7.81 7.36
N ASP A 71 0.83 -8.25 7.61
CA ASP A 71 0.45 -9.13 8.73
C ASP A 71 0.83 -10.60 8.41
#